data_AF-A0A7Y6CSE1-F1
#
_entry.id   AF-A0A7Y6CSE1-F1
#
_cell.length_a   1.000
_cell.length_b   1.000
_cell.length_c   1.000
_cell.angle_alpha   90.00
_cell.angle_beta   90.00
_cell.angle_gamma   90.00
#
_symmetry.space_group_name_H-M   'P 1'
#
loop_
_entity.id
_entity.type
_entity.pdbx_description
1 polymer ?
#
loop_
_entity_poly.entity_id
_entity_poly.type
_entity_poly.pdbx_seq_one_letter_code
_entity_poly.pdbx_strand_id
1 'polypeptide(L)'
;MKVFFAPRTVAALLVLAVLSISGSVVTWATLSAASDTSWHERSPVTQRKTAPITADHPPVKFEPAFAARVANVEQYLLERPGTVSIVIHDRFTGARWGIGEVDDFMPTMSTVKLAIAVDLLTREEAGELTLSKTDYANLHLMLHESDNDAADALWNKYGAKEMLKNFPNYGFTAEFDSATATNWIDLTSSAHALDDLMNYVLTGMSAPLREYLVQETRTVAPNQQWGV
;
A
#
# COMPACT_ATOMS: atom_id res chain seq x y z
N MET A 1 9.58 -27.94 39.95
CA MET A 1 9.54 -26.46 40.14
C MET A 1 8.70 -25.89 39.00
N LYS A 2 7.46 -25.48 39.27
CA LYS A 2 6.57 -24.86 38.28
C LYS A 2 6.98 -23.39 38.14
N VAL A 3 7.28 -22.94 36.93
CA VAL A 3 7.44 -21.51 36.64
C VAL A 3 6.27 -21.12 35.74
N PHE A 4 5.36 -20.33 36.32
CA PHE A 4 4.33 -19.61 35.59
C PHE A 4 4.97 -18.40 34.91
N PHE A 5 4.79 -18.24 33.60
CA PHE A 5 4.92 -16.94 32.96
C PHE A 5 3.52 -16.34 32.83
N ALA A 6 3.32 -15.18 33.45
CA ALA A 6 2.11 -14.37 33.27
C ALA A 6 2.08 -13.83 31.82
N PRO A 7 0.91 -13.77 31.17
CA PRO A 7 0.78 -13.08 29.89
C PRO A 7 0.97 -11.58 30.16
N ARG A 8 2.01 -10.98 29.55
CA ARG A 8 2.15 -9.54 29.49
C ARG A 8 1.25 -9.03 28.36
N THR A 9 0.20 -8.32 28.74
CA THR A 9 -0.61 -7.51 27.83
C THR A 9 0.31 -6.45 27.22
N VAL A 10 0.56 -6.52 25.92
CA VAL A 10 1.21 -5.43 25.17
C VAL A 10 0.09 -4.66 24.47
N ALA A 11 -0.16 -3.44 24.92
CA ALA A 11 -1.04 -2.51 24.22
C ALA A 11 -0.34 -2.07 22.93
N ALA A 12 -0.95 -2.35 21.77
CA ALA A 12 -0.54 -1.76 20.51
C ALA A 12 -0.94 -0.27 20.52
N LEU A 13 0.05 0.62 20.62
CA LEU A 13 -0.12 2.05 20.46
C LEU A 13 -0.16 2.38 18.96
N LEU A 14 -1.36 2.53 18.41
CA LEU A 14 -1.57 3.20 17.12
C LEU A 14 -1.34 4.70 17.32
N VAL A 15 -0.17 5.19 16.92
CA VAL A 15 0.13 6.63 16.89
C VAL A 15 -0.36 7.20 15.57
N LEU A 16 -1.56 7.78 15.57
CA LEU A 16 -2.07 8.61 14.47
C LEU A 16 -1.39 9.98 14.53
N ALA A 17 -0.51 10.27 13.56
CA ALA A 17 0.01 11.61 13.35
C ALA A 17 -0.87 12.33 12.33
N VAL A 18 -1.68 13.29 12.78
CA VAL A 18 -2.39 14.24 11.91
C VAL A 18 -1.46 15.40 11.58
N LEU A 19 -1.04 15.51 10.32
CA LEU A 19 -0.41 16.72 9.79
C LEU A 19 -1.48 17.54 9.07
N SER A 20 -2.11 18.47 9.78
CA SER A 20 -2.93 19.51 9.16
C SER A 20 -2.05 20.71 8.79
N ILE A 21 -2.09 21.09 7.51
CA ILE A 21 -1.61 22.38 7.04
C ILE A 21 -2.63 23.42 7.47
N SER A 22 -2.48 23.98 8.67
CA SER A 22 -2.99 25.27 9.17
C SER A 22 -2.82 25.27 10.69
N GLY A 23 -2.00 26.16 11.23
CA GLY A 23 -1.66 26.16 12.65
C GLY A 23 -2.88 26.27 13.56
N SER A 24 -3.12 25.27 14.42
CA SER A 24 -3.55 25.39 15.83
C SER A 24 -3.76 24.00 16.47
N VAL A 25 -3.06 23.78 17.59
CA VAL A 25 -3.28 22.83 18.71
C VAL A 25 -3.73 21.39 18.38
N VAL A 26 -2.81 20.44 18.57
CA VAL A 26 -3.09 18.99 18.60
C VAL A 26 -3.67 18.62 19.98
N THR A 27 -4.94 18.24 20.03
CA THR A 27 -5.55 17.55 21.18
C THR A 27 -5.48 16.04 20.99
N TRP A 28 -4.89 15.33 21.95
CA TRP A 28 -4.76 13.88 21.95
C TRP A 28 -6.10 13.22 22.32
N ALA A 29 -6.65 12.40 21.44
CA ALA A 29 -7.73 11.47 21.77
C ALA A 29 -7.18 10.04 21.70
N THR A 30 -7.19 9.33 22.83
CA THR A 30 -6.87 7.91 22.90
C THR A 30 -8.14 7.10 22.58
N LEU A 31 -8.18 6.40 21.45
CA LEU A 31 -9.12 5.29 21.26
C LEU A 31 -8.41 3.97 21.60
N SER A 32 -8.98 3.22 22.53
CA SER A 32 -8.54 1.86 22.85
C SER A 32 -9.36 0.88 22.02
N ALA A 33 -8.78 0.31 20.96
CA ALA A 33 -9.34 -0.84 20.28
C ALA A 33 -8.70 -2.11 20.87
N ALA A 34 -9.50 -2.96 21.52
CA ALA A 34 -9.07 -4.31 21.88
C ALA A 34 -9.13 -5.18 20.62
N SER A 35 -7.99 -5.68 20.16
CA SER A 35 -7.91 -6.63 19.05
C SER A 35 -7.42 -7.98 19.56
N ASP A 36 -8.31 -8.97 19.57
CA ASP A 36 -7.98 -10.40 19.65
C ASP A 36 -7.53 -10.86 18.25
N THR A 37 -6.24 -10.67 17.95
CA THR A 37 -5.58 -11.34 16.82
C THR A 37 -4.19 -11.75 17.29
N SER A 38 -3.97 -13.06 17.43
CA SER A 38 -2.68 -13.64 17.77
C SER A 38 -1.69 -13.47 16.62
N TRP A 39 -1.04 -12.31 16.57
CA TRP A 39 0.17 -12.13 15.78
C TRP A 39 1.29 -12.95 16.43
N HIS A 40 1.91 -13.85 15.68
CA HIS A 40 3.19 -14.41 16.11
C HIS A 40 4.21 -13.27 16.15
N GLU A 41 4.66 -12.95 17.36
CA GLU A 41 5.80 -12.07 17.63
C GLU A 41 6.98 -12.52 16.77
N ARG A 42 7.32 -11.73 15.74
CA ARG A 42 8.64 -11.85 15.11
C ARG A 42 9.67 -11.26 16.07
N SER A 43 10.79 -11.97 16.20
CA SER A 43 11.99 -11.63 16.98
C SER A 43 12.38 -10.15 16.90
N PRO A 44 13.07 -9.59 17.91
CA PRO A 44 13.43 -8.17 17.96
C PRO A 44 14.11 -7.74 16.66
N VAL A 45 13.51 -6.76 15.98
CA VAL A 45 14.07 -6.13 14.79
C VAL A 45 15.30 -5.36 15.21
N THR A 46 16.49 -5.93 15.00
CA THR A 46 17.73 -5.17 14.96
C THR A 46 17.54 -4.03 13.98
N GLN A 47 17.78 -2.77 14.39
CA GLN A 47 17.79 -1.61 13.51
C GLN A 47 18.68 -1.93 12.29
N ARG A 48 18.06 -2.22 11.16
CA ARG A 48 18.77 -2.46 9.91
C ARG A 48 19.06 -1.07 9.35
N LYS A 49 20.36 -0.77 9.22
CA LYS A 49 20.85 0.47 8.61
C LYS A 49 20.22 0.59 7.23
N THR A 50 19.47 1.66 7.00
CA THR A 50 18.88 2.02 5.69
C THR A 50 19.95 1.95 4.61
N ALA A 51 19.75 1.15 3.55
CA ALA A 51 20.65 1.17 2.40
C ALA A 51 20.64 2.54 1.70
N PRO A 52 21.72 2.89 0.97
CA PRO A 52 21.77 4.08 0.14
C PRO A 52 20.83 3.96 -1.06
N ILE A 53 20.34 5.12 -1.47
CA ILE A 53 19.36 5.37 -2.52
C ILE A 53 19.94 4.98 -3.89
N THR A 54 19.25 4.13 -4.63
CA THR A 54 19.45 3.94 -6.06
C THR A 54 18.58 4.95 -6.80
N ALA A 55 19.22 5.93 -7.44
CA ALA A 55 18.55 6.74 -8.46
C ALA A 55 18.62 5.97 -9.78
N ASP A 56 17.49 5.46 -10.28
CA ASP A 56 17.48 4.59 -11.46
C ASP A 56 17.66 5.32 -12.80
N HIS A 57 17.65 6.65 -12.83
CA HIS A 57 17.74 7.44 -14.07
C HIS A 57 18.53 8.76 -13.85
N PRO A 58 19.11 9.39 -14.91
CA PRO A 58 20.05 10.52 -14.78
C PRO A 58 19.45 11.63 -13.91
N PRO A 59 20.28 12.44 -13.22
CA PRO A 59 19.80 13.29 -12.14
C PRO A 59 19.04 14.48 -12.73
N VAL A 60 17.77 14.27 -13.09
CA VAL A 60 16.82 15.35 -13.05
C VAL A 60 16.71 15.67 -11.57
N LYS A 61 17.43 16.72 -11.17
CA LYS A 61 17.48 17.16 -9.80
C LYS A 61 16.11 17.71 -9.45
N PHE A 62 15.45 17.08 -8.49
CA PHE A 62 14.34 17.72 -7.81
C PHE A 62 14.74 19.14 -7.38
N GLU A 63 13.78 20.05 -7.40
CA GLU A 63 13.97 21.41 -6.87
C GLU A 63 14.62 21.33 -5.47
N PRO A 64 15.63 22.18 -5.14
CA PRO A 64 16.38 22.06 -3.89
C PRO A 64 15.51 22.00 -2.62
N ALA A 65 14.36 22.70 -2.63
CA ALA A 65 13.41 22.66 -1.55
C ALA A 65 12.74 21.28 -1.36
N PHE A 66 12.54 20.53 -2.44
CA PHE A 66 12.04 19.16 -2.38
C PHE A 66 13.12 18.21 -1.85
N ALA A 67 14.35 18.32 -2.33
CA ALA A 67 15.48 17.53 -1.82
C ALA A 67 15.67 17.73 -0.30
N ALA A 68 15.50 18.95 0.22
CA ALA A 68 15.53 19.22 1.66
C ALA A 68 14.39 18.52 2.43
N ARG A 69 13.19 18.42 1.85
CA ARG A 69 12.07 17.68 2.48
C ARG A 69 12.35 16.18 2.55
N VAL A 70 12.92 15.61 1.49
CA VAL A 70 13.34 14.21 1.45
C VAL A 70 14.36 13.92 2.54
N ALA A 71 15.40 14.77 2.67
CA ALA A 71 16.39 14.64 3.73
C ALA A 71 15.76 14.71 5.15
N ASN A 72 14.75 15.56 5.35
CA ASN A 72 14.03 15.63 6.63
C ASN A 72 13.24 14.34 6.92
N VAL A 73 12.64 13.71 5.91
CA VAL A 73 11.97 12.41 6.05
C VAL A 73 12.97 11.33 6.43
N GLU A 74 14.15 11.30 5.80
CA GLU A 74 15.21 10.35 6.13
C GLU A 74 15.66 10.49 7.59
N GLN A 75 15.94 11.72 8.04
CA GLN A 75 16.30 11.99 9.44
C GLN A 75 15.19 11.57 10.41
N TYR A 76 13.93 11.83 10.05
CA TYR A 76 12.78 11.39 10.84
C TYR A 76 12.73 9.86 10.94
N LEU A 77 12.98 9.12 9.87
CA LEU A 77 12.91 7.65 9.88
C LEU A 77 14.05 7.00 10.69
N LEU A 78 15.25 7.60 10.75
CA LEU A 78 16.39 7.06 11.49
C LEU A 78 16.13 6.86 12.99
N GLU A 79 15.26 7.69 13.58
CA GLU A 79 14.98 7.67 15.02
C GLU A 79 13.84 6.71 15.40
N ARG A 80 13.25 5.99 14.42
CA ARG A 80 12.04 5.20 14.62
C ARG A 80 12.29 3.70 14.52
N PRO A 81 11.61 2.89 15.34
CA PRO A 81 11.64 1.44 15.16
C PRO A 81 10.89 1.02 13.90
N GLY A 82 11.36 -0.03 13.25
CA GLY A 82 10.76 -0.62 12.04
C GLY A 82 11.53 -0.32 10.76
N THR A 83 11.00 -0.84 9.66
CA THR A 83 11.52 -0.60 8.31
C THR A 83 10.44 0.12 7.52
N VAL A 84 10.84 1.16 6.79
CA VAL A 84 9.96 1.92 5.90
C VAL A 84 10.66 2.04 4.56
N SER A 85 9.93 1.72 3.50
CA SER A 85 10.36 1.94 2.12
C SER A 85 9.42 2.94 1.46
N ILE A 86 9.96 3.97 0.83
CA ILE A 86 9.19 5.04 0.18
C ILE A 86 9.73 5.23 -1.23
N VAL A 87 8.83 5.29 -2.21
CA VAL A 87 9.15 5.79 -3.55
C VAL A 87 8.42 7.11 -3.76
N ILE A 88 9.15 8.11 -4.25
CA ILE A 88 8.58 9.39 -4.67
C ILE A 88 8.89 9.61 -6.13
N HIS A 89 7.86 9.84 -6.92
CA HIS A 89 7.96 10.03 -8.36
C HIS A 89 7.39 11.40 -8.75
N ASP A 90 8.24 12.27 -9.29
CA ASP A 90 7.81 13.48 -9.98
C ASP A 90 7.42 13.14 -11.42
N ARG A 91 6.12 13.08 -11.68
CA ARG A 91 5.56 12.74 -13.00
C ARG A 91 5.75 13.82 -14.06
N PHE A 92 6.11 15.06 -13.70
CA PHE A 92 6.41 16.10 -14.70
C PHE A 92 7.79 15.89 -15.32
N THR A 93 8.76 15.51 -14.49
CA THR A 93 10.15 15.32 -14.91
C THR A 93 10.54 13.87 -15.15
N GLY A 94 9.77 12.92 -14.62
CA GLY A 94 10.12 11.49 -14.56
C GLY A 94 11.14 11.16 -13.46
N ALA A 95 11.52 12.11 -12.60
CA ALA A 95 12.47 11.87 -11.53
C ALA A 95 11.86 10.95 -10.47
N ARG A 96 12.59 9.90 -10.08
CA ARG A 96 12.23 9.00 -8.98
C ARG A 96 13.27 9.04 -7.86
N TRP A 97 12.80 8.92 -6.63
CA TRP A 97 13.62 8.83 -5.44
C TRP A 97 13.11 7.71 -4.54
N GLY A 98 14.00 6.82 -4.12
CA GLY A 98 13.71 5.78 -3.14
C GLY A 98 14.27 6.14 -1.77
N ILE A 99 13.59 5.78 -0.69
CA ILE A 99 14.12 5.79 0.67
C ILE A 99 13.96 4.38 1.24
N GLY A 100 15.03 3.82 1.80
CA GLY A 100 15.04 2.45 2.32
C GLY A 100 15.20 1.40 1.22
N GLU A 101 14.87 0.15 1.55
CA GLU A 101 14.93 -0.99 0.60
C GLU A 101 13.66 -1.00 -0.26
N VAL A 102 13.62 -0.18 -1.31
CA VAL A 102 12.39 0.04 -2.11
C VAL A 102 11.95 -1.17 -2.93
N ASP A 103 12.85 -2.13 -3.12
CA ASP A 103 12.62 -3.40 -3.82
C ASP A 103 12.33 -4.58 -2.87
N ASP A 104 12.52 -4.40 -1.55
CA ASP A 104 12.22 -5.46 -0.58
C ASP A 104 10.71 -5.72 -0.54
N PHE A 105 10.35 -7.00 -0.58
CA PHE A 105 8.95 -7.43 -0.51
C PHE A 105 8.43 -7.30 0.93
N MET A 106 7.40 -6.47 1.09
CA MET A 106 6.68 -6.25 2.33
C MET A 106 5.20 -6.62 2.16
N PRO A 107 4.47 -6.97 3.24
CA PRO A 107 3.04 -7.21 3.16
C PRO A 107 2.32 -6.02 2.54
N THR A 108 1.58 -6.25 1.46
CA THR A 108 0.82 -5.21 0.76
C THR A 108 -0.35 -4.71 1.60
N MET A 109 -0.92 -5.57 2.44
CA MET A 109 -2.18 -5.29 3.14
C MET A 109 -3.22 -4.81 2.13
N SER A 110 -3.98 -3.77 2.43
CA SER A 110 -5.03 -3.27 1.54
C SER A 110 -4.53 -2.57 0.26
N THR A 111 -3.23 -2.30 0.12
CA THR A 111 -2.72 -1.61 -1.09
C THR A 111 -2.88 -2.45 -2.36
N VAL A 112 -2.90 -3.78 -2.24
CA VAL A 112 -3.08 -4.68 -3.39
C VAL A 112 -4.48 -4.62 -4.01
N LYS A 113 -5.47 -4.07 -3.30
CA LYS A 113 -6.83 -3.87 -3.81
C LYS A 113 -6.86 -3.02 -5.09
N LEU A 114 -5.91 -2.09 -5.25
CA LEU A 114 -5.76 -1.34 -6.48
C LEU A 114 -5.37 -2.25 -7.66
N ALA A 115 -4.45 -3.20 -7.44
CA ALA A 115 -4.04 -4.16 -8.48
C ALA A 115 -5.19 -5.08 -8.87
N ILE A 116 -6.00 -5.52 -7.90
CA ILE A 116 -7.22 -6.29 -8.16
C ILE A 116 -8.18 -5.48 -9.04
N ALA A 117 -8.45 -4.21 -8.69
CA ALA A 117 -9.33 -3.36 -9.48
C ALA A 117 -8.81 -3.15 -10.91
N VAL A 118 -7.51 -2.88 -11.07
CA VAL A 118 -6.86 -2.72 -12.39
C VAL A 118 -7.00 -3.99 -13.23
N ASP A 119 -6.77 -5.18 -12.65
CA ASP A 119 -6.92 -6.43 -13.39
C ASP A 119 -8.34 -6.62 -13.92
N LEU A 120 -9.33 -6.45 -13.03
CA LEU A 120 -10.72 -6.69 -13.38
C LEU A 120 -11.22 -5.74 -14.47
N LEU A 121 -10.91 -4.45 -14.34
CA LEU A 121 -11.33 -3.44 -15.29
C LEU A 121 -10.63 -3.60 -16.65
N THR A 122 -9.33 -3.93 -16.65
CA THR A 122 -8.58 -4.14 -17.90
C THR A 122 -9.10 -5.37 -18.65
N ARG A 123 -9.37 -6.46 -17.93
CA ARG A 123 -9.94 -7.68 -18.52
C ARG A 123 -11.38 -7.50 -18.99
N GLU A 124 -12.17 -6.67 -18.31
CA GLU A 124 -13.49 -6.29 -18.80
C GLU A 124 -13.40 -5.50 -20.11
N GLU A 125 -12.53 -4.49 -20.18
CA GLU A 125 -12.31 -3.69 -21.39
C GLU A 125 -11.80 -4.54 -22.55
N ALA A 126 -10.99 -5.55 -22.28
CA ALA A 126 -10.53 -6.53 -23.27
C ALA A 126 -11.61 -7.57 -23.68
N GLY A 127 -12.77 -7.57 -23.02
CA GLY A 127 -13.85 -8.52 -23.28
C GLY A 127 -13.60 -9.94 -22.74
N GLU A 128 -12.62 -10.11 -21.86
CA GLU A 128 -12.26 -11.41 -21.26
C GLU A 128 -13.19 -11.80 -20.11
N LEU A 129 -13.83 -10.82 -19.48
CA LEU A 129 -14.84 -11.00 -18.45
C LEU A 129 -15.93 -9.94 -18.56
N THR A 130 -16.98 -10.07 -17.76
CA THR A 130 -18.02 -9.05 -17.61
C THR A 130 -18.27 -8.82 -16.12
N LEU A 131 -18.22 -7.56 -15.68
CA LEU A 131 -18.53 -7.16 -14.32
C LEU A 131 -20.03 -6.85 -14.24
N SER A 132 -20.67 -7.41 -13.22
CA SER A 132 -22.06 -7.09 -12.89
C SER A 132 -22.14 -5.78 -12.11
N LYS A 133 -23.36 -5.26 -11.94
CA LYS A 133 -23.61 -4.12 -11.04
C LYS A 133 -23.12 -4.37 -9.61
N THR A 134 -23.22 -5.61 -9.13
CA THR A 134 -22.73 -5.99 -7.80
C THR A 134 -21.20 -5.98 -7.75
N ASP A 135 -20.52 -6.36 -8.83
CA ASP A 135 -19.05 -6.33 -8.88
C ASP A 135 -18.54 -4.89 -8.86
N TYR A 136 -19.20 -3.98 -9.58
CA TYR A 136 -18.91 -2.54 -9.50
C TYR A 136 -19.19 -1.96 -8.10
N ALA A 137 -20.26 -2.38 -7.43
CA ALA A 137 -20.51 -1.98 -6.04
C ALA A 137 -19.41 -2.50 -5.10
N ASN A 138 -18.92 -3.72 -5.32
CA ASN A 138 -17.80 -4.26 -4.55
C ASN A 138 -16.48 -3.53 -4.88
N LEU A 139 -16.22 -3.16 -6.13
CA LEU A 139 -15.06 -2.34 -6.50
C LEU A 139 -15.07 -1.02 -5.74
N HIS A 140 -16.24 -0.36 -5.70
CA HIS A 140 -16.42 0.87 -4.94
C HIS A 140 -16.14 0.67 -3.45
N LEU A 141 -16.80 -0.29 -2.77
CA LEU A 141 -16.57 -0.54 -1.34
C LEU A 141 -15.11 -0.92 -1.01
N MET A 142 -14.53 -1.77 -1.87
CA MET A 142 -13.13 -2.20 -1.76
C MET A 142 -12.16 -1.01 -1.87
N LEU A 143 -12.41 -0.04 -2.75
CA LEU A 143 -11.52 1.12 -2.93
C LEU A 143 -11.85 2.28 -1.97
N HIS A 144 -13.13 2.53 -1.70
CA HIS A 144 -13.60 3.63 -0.88
C HIS A 144 -13.34 3.39 0.62
N GLU A 145 -13.75 2.23 1.13
CA GLU A 145 -13.70 1.91 2.56
C GLU A 145 -12.61 0.91 2.91
N SER A 146 -11.92 0.38 1.89
CA SER A 146 -11.04 -0.78 2.04
C SER A 146 -11.81 -2.00 2.56
N ASP A 147 -13.07 -2.17 2.14
CA ASP A 147 -13.91 -3.29 2.59
C ASP A 147 -13.30 -4.65 2.18
N ASN A 148 -13.13 -5.54 3.16
CA ASN A 148 -12.51 -6.85 2.97
C ASN A 148 -13.48 -7.87 2.38
N ASP A 149 -14.76 -7.81 2.70
CA ASP A 149 -15.76 -8.75 2.18
C ASP A 149 -15.99 -8.49 0.68
N ALA A 150 -15.98 -7.23 0.28
CA ALA A 150 -16.02 -6.80 -1.12
C ALA A 150 -14.77 -7.27 -1.89
N ALA A 151 -13.58 -7.14 -1.29
CA ALA A 151 -12.34 -7.63 -1.86
C ALA A 151 -12.33 -9.17 -1.99
N ASP A 152 -12.78 -9.88 -0.96
CA ASP A 152 -12.92 -11.33 -0.95
C ASP A 152 -13.89 -11.81 -2.03
N ALA A 153 -15.04 -11.13 -2.18
CA ALA A 153 -16.02 -11.46 -3.20
C ALA A 153 -15.44 -11.34 -4.62
N LEU A 154 -14.72 -10.25 -4.90
CA LEU A 154 -14.07 -10.02 -6.19
C LEU A 154 -12.92 -11.01 -6.43
N TRP A 155 -12.02 -11.16 -5.46
CA TRP A 155 -10.87 -12.05 -5.52
C TRP A 155 -11.30 -13.49 -5.79
N ASN A 156 -12.23 -14.02 -4.98
CA ASN A 156 -12.69 -15.41 -5.10
C ASN A 156 -13.41 -15.67 -6.41
N LYS A 157 -14.19 -14.70 -6.90
CA LYS A 157 -14.98 -14.85 -8.12
C LYS A 157 -14.12 -14.83 -9.39
N TYR A 158 -13.08 -14.03 -9.44
CA TYR A 158 -12.38 -13.69 -10.70
C TYR A 158 -10.99 -14.33 -10.87
N GLY A 159 -10.69 -15.37 -10.08
CA GLY A 159 -9.53 -16.23 -10.29
C GLY A 159 -8.59 -16.36 -9.09
N ALA A 160 -8.87 -15.67 -7.97
CA ALA A 160 -8.04 -15.67 -6.78
C ALA A 160 -6.55 -15.44 -7.13
N LYS A 161 -5.65 -16.31 -6.67
CA LYS A 161 -4.22 -16.21 -6.95
C LYS A 161 -3.85 -16.28 -8.44
N GLU A 162 -4.71 -16.81 -9.31
CA GLU A 162 -4.43 -16.86 -10.75
C GLU A 162 -4.37 -15.45 -11.36
N MET A 163 -5.01 -14.47 -10.72
CA MET A 163 -4.98 -13.05 -11.08
C MET A 163 -3.55 -12.48 -11.09
N LEU A 164 -2.65 -13.01 -10.26
CA LEU A 164 -1.25 -12.53 -10.18
C LEU A 164 -0.51 -12.66 -11.50
N LYS A 165 -0.90 -13.59 -12.38
CA LYS A 165 -0.27 -13.76 -13.69
C LYS A 165 -0.41 -12.52 -14.57
N ASN A 166 -1.42 -11.70 -14.31
CA ASN A 166 -1.70 -10.49 -15.08
C ASN A 166 -1.03 -9.25 -14.49
N PHE A 167 -0.72 -9.25 -13.19
CA PHE A 167 -0.15 -8.08 -12.51
C PHE A 167 1.10 -7.51 -13.18
N PRO A 168 2.05 -8.32 -13.71
CA PRO A 168 3.20 -7.79 -14.43
C PRO A 168 2.84 -6.96 -15.67
N ASN A 169 1.68 -7.17 -16.30
CA ASN A 169 1.21 -6.37 -17.43
C ASN A 169 0.88 -4.92 -17.02
N TYR A 170 0.69 -4.69 -15.71
CA TYR A 170 0.35 -3.39 -15.12
C TYR A 170 1.54 -2.79 -14.35
N GLY A 171 2.75 -3.34 -14.52
CA GLY A 171 3.94 -2.93 -13.78
C GLY A 171 3.96 -3.36 -12.31
N PHE A 172 3.01 -4.18 -11.88
CA PHE A 172 2.92 -4.61 -10.49
C PHE A 172 3.46 -6.02 -10.32
N THR A 173 4.42 -6.20 -9.41
CA THR A 173 4.90 -7.54 -9.02
C THR A 173 4.44 -7.82 -7.61
N ALA A 174 3.75 -8.94 -7.40
CA ALA A 174 3.38 -9.41 -6.07
C ALA A 174 3.69 -10.90 -5.94
N GLU A 175 3.97 -11.32 -4.71
CA GLU A 175 4.25 -12.71 -4.38
C GLU A 175 3.12 -13.29 -3.52
N PHE A 176 2.74 -14.52 -3.84
CA PHE A 176 1.85 -15.35 -3.05
C PHE A 176 2.66 -16.56 -2.58
N ASP A 177 3.16 -16.51 -1.35
CA ASP A 177 3.88 -17.64 -0.76
C ASP A 177 2.89 -18.76 -0.43
N SER A 178 2.87 -19.81 -1.25
CA SER A 178 1.97 -20.96 -1.07
C SER A 178 2.10 -21.70 0.27
N ALA A 179 3.18 -21.47 1.04
CA ALA A 179 3.34 -22.04 2.37
C ALA A 179 2.61 -21.26 3.47
N THR A 180 2.37 -19.97 3.26
CA THR A 180 1.87 -19.07 4.32
C THR A 180 0.66 -18.23 3.91
N ALA A 181 0.56 -17.86 2.63
CA ALA A 181 -0.54 -17.07 2.10
C ALA A 181 -1.77 -17.92 1.80
N THR A 182 -2.93 -17.38 2.16
CA THR A 182 -4.24 -18.00 1.95
C THR A 182 -5.15 -17.12 1.09
N ASN A 183 -4.95 -15.81 1.10
CA ASN A 183 -5.82 -14.86 0.42
C ASN A 183 -5.04 -13.64 -0.12
N TRP A 184 -5.73 -12.70 -0.79
CA TRP A 184 -5.12 -11.49 -1.35
C TRP A 184 -4.42 -10.63 -0.30
N ILE A 185 -4.89 -10.62 0.95
CA ILE A 185 -4.31 -9.79 2.02
C ILE A 185 -2.90 -10.24 2.43
N ASP A 186 -2.56 -11.49 2.14
CA ASP A 186 -1.27 -12.10 2.48
C ASP A 186 -0.19 -11.82 1.40
N LEU A 187 -0.56 -11.14 0.32
CA LEU A 187 0.36 -10.81 -0.76
C LEU A 187 1.45 -9.85 -0.28
N THR A 188 2.67 -10.10 -0.73
CA THR A 188 3.80 -9.18 -0.54
C THR A 188 4.16 -8.51 -1.87
N SER A 189 4.69 -7.29 -1.80
CA SER A 189 5.16 -6.51 -2.96
C SER A 189 6.17 -5.46 -2.49
N SER A 190 6.75 -4.71 -3.43
CA SER A 190 7.72 -3.66 -3.15
C SER A 190 7.11 -2.26 -3.28
N ALA A 191 7.78 -1.25 -2.71
CA ALA A 191 7.35 0.14 -2.85
C ALA A 191 7.47 0.61 -4.31
N HIS A 192 8.46 0.12 -5.04
CA HIS A 192 8.65 0.40 -6.47
C HIS A 192 7.50 -0.18 -7.31
N ALA A 193 7.10 -1.42 -7.04
CA ALA A 193 5.96 -2.04 -7.75
C ALA A 193 4.65 -1.26 -7.55
N LEU A 194 4.41 -0.72 -6.35
CA LEU A 194 3.25 0.14 -6.09
C LEU A 194 3.32 1.47 -6.86
N ASP A 195 4.49 2.09 -7.00
CA ASP A 195 4.66 3.28 -7.86
C ASP A 195 4.41 2.92 -9.33
N ASP A 196 4.96 1.81 -9.82
CA ASP A 196 4.75 1.38 -11.21
C ASP A 196 3.26 1.10 -11.50
N LEU A 197 2.54 0.46 -10.58
CA LEU A 197 1.09 0.27 -10.68
C LEU A 197 0.35 1.61 -10.76
N MET A 198 0.69 2.57 -9.88
CA MET A 198 0.07 3.89 -9.90
C MET A 198 0.34 4.62 -11.22
N ASN A 199 1.55 4.49 -11.76
CA ASN A 199 1.87 5.08 -13.07
C ASN A 199 1.09 4.40 -14.19
N TYR A 200 0.93 3.06 -14.15
CA TYR A 200 0.09 2.35 -15.11
C TYR A 200 -1.38 2.85 -15.07
N VAL A 201 -1.97 3.03 -13.88
CA VAL A 201 -3.32 3.61 -13.75
C VAL A 201 -3.42 4.96 -14.44
N LEU A 202 -2.41 5.81 -14.29
CA LEU A 202 -2.44 7.19 -14.77
C LEU A 202 -2.08 7.34 -16.26
N THR A 203 -1.24 6.45 -16.80
CA THR A 203 -0.72 6.61 -18.17
C THR A 203 -1.02 5.43 -19.10
N GLY A 204 -1.19 4.23 -18.55
CA GLY A 204 -1.39 2.98 -19.31
C GLY A 204 -2.85 2.60 -19.53
N MET A 205 -3.76 2.98 -18.63
CA MET A 205 -5.19 2.68 -18.77
C MET A 205 -5.90 3.61 -19.77
N SER A 206 -7.01 3.13 -20.33
CA SER A 206 -7.91 3.97 -21.13
C SER A 206 -8.43 5.16 -20.32
N ALA A 207 -8.79 6.25 -21.00
CA ALA A 207 -9.25 7.46 -20.31
C ALA A 207 -10.45 7.21 -19.38
N PRO A 208 -11.51 6.45 -19.79
CA PRO A 208 -12.63 6.16 -18.89
C PRO A 208 -12.24 5.37 -17.64
N LEU A 209 -11.41 4.33 -17.77
CA LEU A 209 -11.00 3.51 -16.63
C LEU A 209 -10.07 4.26 -15.68
N ARG A 210 -9.16 5.07 -16.24
CA ARG A 210 -8.32 5.98 -15.46
C ARG A 210 -9.16 6.98 -14.68
N GLU A 211 -10.12 7.62 -15.31
CA GLU A 211 -11.01 8.60 -14.66
C GLU A 211 -11.81 7.93 -13.53
N TYR A 212 -12.33 6.73 -13.76
CA TYR A 212 -13.02 5.93 -12.74
C TYR A 212 -12.12 5.65 -11.53
N LEU A 213 -10.93 5.06 -11.73
CA LEU A 213 -10.03 4.72 -10.61
C LEU A 213 -9.48 5.95 -9.88
N VAL A 214 -9.16 7.02 -10.61
CA VAL A 214 -8.75 8.29 -9.99
C VAL A 214 -9.87 8.89 -9.16
N GLN A 215 -11.12 8.78 -9.61
CA GLN A 215 -12.27 9.24 -8.84
C GLN A 215 -12.43 8.41 -7.55
N GLU A 216 -12.46 7.09 -7.65
CA GLU A 216 -12.58 6.18 -6.48
C GLU A 216 -11.50 6.46 -5.43
N THR A 217 -10.24 6.57 -5.87
CA THR A 217 -9.09 6.81 -4.98
C THR A 217 -8.99 8.24 -4.45
N ARG A 218 -9.68 9.22 -5.04
CA ARG A 218 -9.79 10.59 -4.50
C ARG A 218 -10.89 10.76 -3.48
N THR A 219 -11.85 9.85 -3.48
CA THR A 219 -13.03 9.93 -2.64
C THR A 219 -13.03 8.90 -1.54
N VAL A 220 -11.88 8.36 -1.12
CA VAL A 220 -11.81 7.37 -0.04
C VAL A 220 -12.51 7.87 1.24
N ALA A 221 -13.04 6.94 2.02
CA ALA A 221 -13.74 7.23 3.25
C ALA A 221 -12.81 7.88 4.30
N PRO A 222 -13.33 8.69 5.25
CA PRO A 222 -12.50 9.43 6.21
C PRO A 222 -11.61 8.57 7.12
N ASN A 223 -11.90 7.27 7.24
CA ASN A 223 -11.08 6.31 7.97
C ASN A 223 -9.85 5.82 7.17
N GLN A 224 -9.74 6.17 5.90
CA GLN A 224 -8.63 5.80 5.03
C GLN A 224 -7.53 6.87 5.04
N GLN A 225 -6.30 6.43 4.78
CA GLN A 225 -5.09 7.25 4.69
C GLN A 225 -4.31 6.97 3.39
N TRP A 226 -4.98 6.37 2.41
CA TRP A 226 -4.45 6.04 1.08
C TRP A 226 -5.36 6.65 0.01
N GLY A 227 -4.86 6.84 -1.22
CA GLY A 227 -5.58 7.58 -2.24
C GLY A 227 -4.95 8.93 -2.57
N VAL A 228 -5.62 9.76 -3.38
CA VAL A 228 -5.08 11.01 -3.98
C VAL A 228 -5.83 12.25 -3.54
#